data_AF-A0A4S8L6S3-F1
#
_entry.id   AF-A0A4S8L6S3-F1
#
_cell.length_a   1.000
_cell.length_b   1.000
_cell.length_c   1.000
_cell.angle_alpha   90.00
_cell.angle_beta   90.00
_cell.angle_gamma   90.00
#
_symmetry.space_group_name_H-M   'P 1'
#
loop_
_entity.id
_entity.type
_entity.pdbx_description
1 polymer ?
#
loop_
_entity_poly.entity_id
_entity_poly.type
_entity_poly.pdbx_seq_one_letter_code
_entity_poly.pdbx_strand_id
1 'polypeptide(L)'
;EGIERVWSGLGGVATSLKEMGPGSHHDTLEDHIGHWNWCKVIGLGSILKRRLVNAVVEFQRHFEPWVAFTKQQRRHAPTWKKMVDDFKPQVSDVNPYALP
;
A
#
# COMPACT_ATOMS: atom_id res chain seq x y z
N GLU A 1 -0.30 -0.90 -5.70
CA GLU A 1 0.36 -2.19 -5.35
C GLU A 1 1.32 -2.60 -6.46
N GLY A 2 2.36 -3.41 -6.17
CA GLY A 2 3.47 -3.61 -7.12
C GLY A 2 4.20 -4.95 -7.06
N ILE A 3 3.77 -5.90 -6.21
CA ILE A 3 4.36 -7.24 -6.16
C ILE A 3 3.98 -8.02 -7.43
N GLU A 4 2.70 -8.01 -7.81
CA GLU A 4 2.20 -8.76 -8.98
C GLU A 4 2.62 -8.17 -10.33
N ARG A 5 2.94 -6.87 -10.40
CA ARG A 5 3.42 -6.22 -11.64
C ARG A 5 4.75 -6.76 -12.12
N VAL A 6 5.59 -7.26 -11.21
CA VAL A 6 6.93 -7.78 -11.56
C VAL A 6 6.81 -9.13 -12.26
N TRP A 7 5.73 -9.87 -12.02
CA TRP A 7 5.51 -11.21 -12.56
C TRP A 7 4.39 -11.26 -13.60
N SER A 8 3.90 -10.10 -14.08
CA SER A 8 2.83 -10.05 -15.09
C SER A 8 3.23 -10.72 -16.41
N GLY A 9 4.53 -10.88 -16.68
CA GLY A 9 5.06 -11.61 -17.83
C GLY A 9 4.92 -13.13 -17.76
N LEU A 10 4.59 -13.70 -16.60
CA LEU A 10 4.47 -15.16 -16.41
C LEU A 10 3.47 -15.79 -17.38
N GLY A 11 2.38 -15.11 -17.73
CA GLY A 11 1.40 -15.61 -18.69
C GLY A 11 2.00 -15.90 -20.07
N GLY A 12 2.94 -15.06 -20.53
CA GLY A 12 3.65 -15.28 -21.80
C GLY A 12 4.65 -16.43 -21.69
N VAL A 13 5.44 -16.45 -20.62
CA VAL A 13 6.46 -17.49 -20.37
C VAL A 13 5.81 -18.88 -20.25
N ALA A 14 4.66 -18.98 -19.57
CA ALA A 14 3.94 -20.24 -19.38
C ALA A 14 3.57 -20.92 -20.71
N THR A 15 3.24 -20.16 -21.76
CA THR A 15 2.90 -20.75 -23.07
C THR A 15 4.09 -21.38 -23.78
N SER A 16 5.29 -20.80 -23.63
CA SER A 16 6.52 -21.34 -24.23
C SER A 16 7.07 -22.56 -23.48
N LEU A 17 6.66 -22.74 -22.23
CA LEU A 17 7.13 -23.80 -21.35
C LEU A 17 6.37 -25.13 -21.50
N LYS A 18 5.24 -25.12 -22.22
CA LYS A 18 4.29 -26.24 -22.26
C LYS A 18 4.89 -27.54 -22.80
N GLU A 19 5.80 -27.44 -23.76
CA GLU A 19 6.45 -28.59 -24.42
C GLU A 19 7.81 -28.94 -23.78
N MET A 20 8.21 -28.22 -22.74
CA MET A 20 9.50 -28.44 -22.05
C MET A 20 9.39 -29.59 -21.05
N GLY A 21 10.45 -30.38 -20.93
CA GLY A 21 10.56 -31.39 -19.88
C GLY A 21 10.55 -30.75 -18.48
N PRO A 22 10.16 -31.49 -17.42
CA PRO A 22 9.94 -30.92 -16.09
C PRO A 22 11.16 -30.21 -15.48
N GLY A 23 12.38 -30.68 -15.76
CA GLY A 23 13.61 -30.02 -15.33
C GLY A 23 13.84 -28.71 -16.07
N SER A 24 13.85 -28.73 -17.40
CA SER A 24 14.07 -27.52 -18.21
C SER A 24 12.95 -26.49 -18.04
N HIS A 25 11.73 -26.95 -17.80
CA HIS A 25 10.59 -26.12 -17.41
C HIS A 25 10.89 -25.33 -16.13
N HIS A 26 11.35 -25.99 -15.07
CA HIS A 26 11.66 -25.36 -13.80
C HIS A 26 12.82 -24.37 -13.92
N ASP A 27 13.92 -24.78 -14.56
CA ASP A 27 15.11 -23.93 -14.75
C ASP A 27 14.77 -22.63 -15.49
N THR A 28 13.91 -22.72 -16.51
CA THR A 28 13.51 -21.55 -17.31
C THR A 28 12.62 -20.60 -16.51
N LEU A 29 11.72 -21.13 -15.65
CA LEU A 29 10.92 -20.28 -14.75
C LEU A 29 11.80 -19.54 -13.74
N GLU A 30 12.75 -20.24 -13.13
CA GLU A 30 13.68 -19.66 -12.16
C GLU A 30 14.52 -18.55 -12.79
N ASP A 31 15.01 -18.72 -14.02
CA ASP A 31 15.77 -17.68 -14.73
C ASP A 31 14.95 -16.40 -14.95
N HIS A 32 13.70 -16.53 -15.44
CA HIS A 32 12.82 -15.37 -15.65
C HIS A 32 12.46 -14.67 -14.33
N ILE A 33 12.10 -15.43 -13.31
CA ILE A 33 11.74 -14.89 -11.99
C ILE A 33 12.97 -14.23 -11.35
N GLY A 34 14.15 -14.85 -11.45
CA GLY A 34 15.42 -14.32 -11.00
C GLY A 34 15.76 -12.99 -11.67
N HIS A 35 15.62 -12.92 -13.01
CA HIS A 35 15.83 -11.70 -13.77
C HIS A 35 14.86 -10.57 -13.35
N TRP A 36 13.58 -10.87 -13.18
CA TRP A 36 12.60 -9.87 -12.74
C TRP A 36 12.84 -9.41 -11.30
N ASN A 37 13.25 -10.30 -10.40
CA ASN A 37 13.65 -9.96 -9.05
C ASN A 37 14.88 -9.04 -9.05
N TRP A 38 15.88 -9.33 -9.89
CA TRP A 38 17.04 -8.47 -10.07
C TRP A 38 16.64 -7.07 -10.58
N CYS A 39 15.81 -7.00 -11.63
CA CYS A 39 15.26 -5.75 -12.16
C CYS A 39 14.52 -4.94 -11.09
N LYS A 40 13.75 -5.61 -10.24
CA LYS A 40 13.05 -4.98 -9.11
C LYS A 40 14.03 -4.38 -8.10
N VAL A 41 15.08 -5.12 -7.74
CA VAL A 41 16.10 -4.68 -6.77
C VAL A 41 16.85 -3.45 -7.30
N ILE A 42 17.34 -3.49 -8.53
CA ILE A 42 18.07 -2.34 -9.12
C ILE A 42 17.16 -1.13 -9.33
N GLY A 43 15.87 -1.36 -9.63
CA GLY A 43 14.87 -0.30 -9.78
C GLY A 43 14.39 0.29 -8.46
N LEU A 44 14.65 -0.36 -7.31
CA LEU A 44 14.11 0.06 -6.02
C LEU A 44 14.62 1.43 -5.61
N GLY A 45 15.90 1.74 -5.86
CA GLY A 45 16.50 3.03 -5.50
C GLY A 45 15.81 4.22 -6.17
N SER A 46 15.55 4.12 -7.48
CA SER A 46 14.87 5.19 -8.23
C SER A 46 13.42 5.37 -7.80
N ILE A 47 12.71 4.26 -7.54
CA ILE A 47 11.33 4.26 -7.05
C ILE A 47 11.25 4.91 -5.66
N LEU A 48 12.12 4.50 -4.73
CA LEU A 48 12.14 5.04 -3.36
C LEU A 48 12.49 6.52 -3.36
N LYS A 49 13.48 6.95 -4.15
CA LYS A 49 13.83 8.37 -4.31
C LYS A 49 12.62 9.18 -4.77
N ARG A 50 11.94 8.75 -5.84
CA ARG A 50 10.75 9.44 -6.35
C ARG A 50 9.63 9.50 -5.31
N ARG A 51 9.38 8.39 -4.61
CA ARG A 51 8.35 8.33 -3.55
C ARG A 51 8.69 9.24 -2.37
N LEU A 52 9.96 9.32 -1.98
CA LEU A 52 10.42 10.21 -0.93
C LEU A 52 10.18 11.68 -1.30
N VAL A 53 10.57 12.08 -2.52
CA VAL A 53 10.33 13.44 -3.01
C VAL A 53 8.84 13.78 -2.98
N ASN A 54 7.99 12.89 -3.51
CA ASN A 54 6.55 13.09 -3.48
C ASN A 54 6.01 13.17 -2.05
N ALA A 55 6.48 12.30 -1.14
CA ALA A 55 6.05 12.30 0.25
C ALA A 55 6.41 13.60 0.97
N VAL A 56 7.60 14.17 0.71
CA VAL A 56 8.01 15.47 1.29
C VAL A 56 7.13 16.60 0.78
N VAL A 57 6.84 16.63 -0.53
CA VAL A 57 5.97 17.65 -1.14
C VAL A 57 4.55 17.55 -0.57
N GLU A 58 3.96 16.35 -0.55
CA GLU A 58 2.62 16.15 -0.01
C GLU A 58 2.56 16.43 1.49
N PHE A 59 3.59 16.08 2.25
CA PHE A 59 3.67 16.44 3.67
C PHE A 59 3.58 17.95 3.87
N GLN A 60 4.37 18.73 3.12
CA GLN A 60 4.32 20.19 3.20
C GLN A 60 2.94 20.75 2.83
N ARG A 61 2.30 20.20 1.79
CA ARG A 61 0.96 20.61 1.36
C ARG A 61 -0.10 20.35 2.42
N HIS A 62 0.00 19.22 3.13
CA HIS A 62 -1.00 18.79 4.10
C HIS A 62 -0.74 19.28 5.52
N PHE A 63 0.47 19.72 5.85
CA PHE A 63 0.86 20.08 7.22
C PHE A 63 0.01 21.23 7.78
N GLU A 64 -0.04 22.38 7.10
CA GLU A 64 -0.81 23.55 7.58
C GLU A 64 -2.32 23.27 7.69
N PRO A 65 -2.98 22.66 6.67
CA PRO A 65 -4.37 22.21 6.80
C PRO A 65 -4.59 21.28 7.99
N TRP A 66 -3.68 20.32 8.21
CA TRP A 66 -3.76 19.40 9.34
C TRP A 66 -3.63 20.13 10.69
N VAL A 67 -2.72 21.09 10.83
CA VAL A 67 -2.58 21.91 12.03
C VAL A 67 -3.84 22.72 12.29
N ALA A 68 -4.39 23.37 11.26
CA ALA A 68 -5.61 24.18 11.37
C ALA A 68 -6.82 23.32 11.78
N PHE A 69 -7.02 22.18 11.10
CA PHE A 69 -8.07 21.22 11.44
C PHE A 69 -7.92 20.73 12.89
N THR A 70 -6.72 20.29 13.27
CA THR A 70 -6.45 19.79 14.62
C THR A 70 -6.75 20.83 15.70
N LYS A 71 -6.41 22.11 15.45
CA LYS A 71 -6.75 23.22 16.36
C LYS A 71 -8.27 23.39 16.52
N GLN A 72 -9.02 23.35 15.42
CA GLN A 72 -10.48 23.49 15.44
C GLN A 72 -11.16 22.31 16.15
N GLN A 73 -10.63 21.09 15.96
CA GLN A 73 -11.21 19.89 16.57
C GLN A 73 -10.93 19.74 18.06
N ARG A 74 -10.08 20.57 18.69
CA ARG A 74 -9.77 20.48 20.14
C ARG A 74 -11.01 20.46 21.03
N ARG A 75 -12.08 21.15 20.63
CA ARG A 75 -13.34 21.22 21.38
C ARG A 75 -14.21 19.97 21.21
N HIS A 76 -14.25 19.40 20.01
CA HIS A 76 -15.17 18.32 19.66
C HIS A 76 -14.54 16.93 19.78
N ALA A 77 -13.23 16.81 19.56
CA ALA A 77 -12.50 15.55 19.56
C ALA A 77 -12.61 14.77 20.89
N PRO A 78 -12.55 15.38 22.09
CA PRO A 78 -12.72 14.64 23.34
C PRO A 78 -14.11 14.02 23.48
N THR A 79 -15.15 14.77 23.13
CA THR A 79 -16.54 14.29 23.17
C THR A 79 -16.75 13.15 22.20
N TRP A 80 -16.30 13.31 20.95
CA TRP A 80 -16.41 12.26 19.94
C TRP A 80 -15.60 11.01 20.32
N LYS A 81 -14.39 11.20 20.86
CA LYS A 81 -13.57 10.09 21.39
C LYS A 81 -14.32 9.32 22.48
N LYS A 82 -14.94 10.02 23.42
CA LYS A 82 -15.77 9.38 24.46
C LYS A 82 -16.92 8.58 23.85
N MET A 83 -17.62 9.12 22.86
CA MET A 83 -18.69 8.38 22.17
C MET A 83 -18.17 7.10 21.49
N VAL A 84 -16.98 7.14 20.87
CA VAL A 84 -16.34 5.94 20.29
C VAL A 84 -15.93 4.93 21.35
N ASP A 85 -15.35 5.41 22.44
CA ASP A 85 -14.91 4.56 23.55
C ASP A 85 -16.10 3.93 24.30
N ASP A 86 -17.25 4.60 24.37
CA ASP A 86 -18.50 4.07 24.95
C ASP A 86 -19.24 3.11 23.99
N PHE A 87 -19.17 3.35 22.67
CA PHE A 87 -19.81 2.50 21.65
C PHE A 87 -19.11 1.15 21.47
N LYS A 88 -17.77 1.11 21.46
CA LYS A 88 -16.98 -0.12 21.27
C LYS A 88 -17.32 -1.26 22.25
N PRO A 89 -17.41 -1.01 23.58
CA PRO A 89 -17.84 -2.00 24.56
C PRO A 89 -19.37 -2.11 24.68
N GLN A 90 -20.16 -1.47 23.79
CA GLN A 90 -21.63 -1.43 23.84
C GLN A 90 -22.18 -0.84 25.16
N VAL A 91 -21.44 0.10 25.76
CA VAL A 91 -21.92 0.87 26.92
C VAL A 91 -22.97 1.90 26.48
N SER A 92 -22.92 2.32 25.21
CA SER A 92 -23.90 3.19 24.58
C SER A 92 -24.36 2.61 23.24
N ASP A 93 -25.65 2.68 22.97
CA ASP A 93 -26.25 2.33 21.65
C ASP A 93 -26.14 3.48 20.64
N VAL A 94 -25.63 4.65 21.05
CA VAL A 94 -25.46 5.80 20.16
C VAL A 94 -24.26 5.56 19.26
N ASN A 95 -24.51 5.39 17.95
CA ASN A 95 -23.46 5.17 16.96
C ASN A 95 -22.76 6.49 16.55
N PRO A 96 -21.48 6.70 16.92
CA PRO A 96 -20.74 7.93 16.60
C PRO A 96 -20.35 8.07 15.12
N TYR A 97 -20.60 7.04 14.30
CA TYR A 97 -20.33 7.01 12.86
C TYR A 97 -21.57 7.19 12.00
N ALA A 98 -22.76 7.30 12.60
CA ALA A 98 -23.97 7.60 11.86
C ALA A 98 -23.82 8.98 11.21
N LEU A 99 -24.09 9.07 9.91
CA LEU A 99 -24.19 10.35 9.21
C LEU A 99 -25.42 11.11 9.74
N PRO A 100 -25.40 12.45 9.77
CA PRO A 100 -26.57 13.25 10.10
C PRO A 100 -27.74 13.00 9.14
#